data_AF-A0A949GT17-F1
#
_entry.id   AF-A0A949GT17-F1
#
_cell.length_a   1.000
_cell.length_b   1.000
_cell.length_c   1.000
_cell.angle_alpha   90.00
_cell.angle_beta   90.00
_cell.angle_gamma   90.00
#
_symmetry.space_group_name_H-M   'P 1'
#
loop_
_entity.id
_entity.type
_entity.pdbx_description
1 polymer ?
#
loop_
_entity_poly.entity_id
_entity_poly.type
_entity_poly.pdbx_seq_one_letter_code
_entity_poly.pdbx_strand_id
1 'polypeptide(L)'
;MTSQALAADATLTSDQISAIQSAVQTAITNVNPSLTGAAKQQAIQQAIAQATTSAIATYGAAAISTVASAAITAGVPAAQVVAAVVPAAVGVSGVPASVTVESVVLGTVSAGASPTIVAEAVIATGAQVDLGQAAVGNGLGAAAAQLSKTNADAGTQVAQVVSNEGTTTMGQSFSTSVTANGGSQQLAQAGTQNPNATGATNGGTNNGNNGTNNGNNNQQQGSGGSTLPPCSNPSCT
;
A
#
# COMPACT_ATOMS: atom_id res chain seq x y z
N MET A 1 -9.82 18.78 19.21
CA MET A 1 -9.77 18.08 17.90
C MET A 1 -9.19 19.06 16.90
N THR A 2 -7.88 19.04 16.72
CA THR A 2 -7.19 19.89 15.73
C THR A 2 -7.20 19.17 14.39
N SER A 3 -8.02 19.66 13.47
CA SER A 3 -7.99 19.27 12.06
C SER A 3 -6.60 19.61 11.51
N GLN A 4 -5.76 18.60 11.27
CA GLN A 4 -4.57 18.79 10.46
C GLN A 4 -5.03 19.07 9.03
N ALA A 5 -5.01 20.34 8.65
CA ALA A 5 -5.05 20.72 7.24
C ALA A 5 -3.84 20.05 6.58
N LEU A 6 -4.11 19.17 5.61
CA LEU A 6 -3.08 18.67 4.71
C LEU A 6 -2.37 19.89 4.13
N ALA A 7 -1.04 19.88 4.19
CA ALA A 7 -0.22 20.89 3.56
C ALA A 7 -0.71 21.10 2.11
N ALA A 8 -0.88 22.35 1.70
CA ALA A 8 -1.23 22.67 0.32
C ALA A 8 -0.26 21.93 -0.60
N ASP A 9 -0.81 21.07 -1.45
CA ASP A 9 -0.05 20.23 -2.37
C ASP A 9 0.74 21.17 -3.29
N ALA A 10 2.03 21.34 -3.02
CA ALA A 10 2.89 22.18 -3.82
C ALA A 10 2.97 21.53 -5.21
N THR A 11 2.17 22.04 -6.14
CA THR A 11 2.08 21.47 -7.47
C THR A 11 3.37 21.81 -8.22
N LEU A 12 4.10 20.77 -8.64
CA LEU A 12 5.31 20.93 -9.42
C LEU A 12 4.98 21.58 -10.77
N THR A 13 5.87 22.44 -11.25
CA THR A 13 5.78 22.98 -12.61
C THR A 13 6.15 21.90 -13.64
N SER A 14 5.78 22.09 -14.90
CA SER A 14 6.16 21.20 -16.00
C SER A 14 7.68 21.02 -16.13
N ASP A 15 8.43 22.10 -15.89
CA ASP A 15 9.89 22.09 -15.98
C ASP A 15 10.49 21.27 -14.83
N GLN A 16 9.93 21.39 -13.62
CA GLN A 16 10.33 20.59 -12.47
C GLN A 16 10.03 19.11 -12.69
N ILE A 17 8.85 18.78 -13.23
CA ILE A 17 8.48 17.40 -13.58
C ILE A 17 9.46 16.83 -14.60
N SER A 18 9.75 17.57 -15.67
CA SER A 18 10.68 17.15 -16.73
C SER A 18 12.10 16.95 -16.19
N ALA A 19 12.56 17.84 -15.30
CA ALA A 19 13.86 17.73 -14.67
C ALA A 19 13.97 16.47 -13.79
N ILE A 20 12.95 16.18 -12.97
CA ILE A 20 12.90 14.97 -12.15
C ILE A 20 12.90 13.71 -13.03
N GLN A 21 12.06 13.67 -14.06
CA GLN A 21 11.99 12.53 -14.99
C GLN A 21 13.33 12.29 -15.68
N SER A 22 13.99 13.34 -16.17
CA SER A 22 15.31 13.26 -16.78
C SER A 22 16.38 12.79 -15.79
N ALA A 23 16.33 13.25 -14.55
CA ALA A 23 17.27 12.83 -13.51
C ALA A 23 17.13 11.34 -13.18
N VAL A 24 15.90 10.85 -13.03
CA VAL A 24 15.63 9.41 -12.78
C VAL A 24 16.08 8.56 -13.96
N GLN A 25 15.74 8.95 -15.19
CA GLN A 25 16.16 8.22 -16.39
C GLN A 25 17.69 8.17 -16.53
N THR A 26 18.36 9.29 -16.27
CA THR A 26 19.83 9.38 -16.30
C THR A 26 20.45 8.48 -15.23
N ALA A 27 19.93 8.51 -14.00
CA ALA A 27 20.41 7.67 -12.90
C ALA A 27 20.31 6.17 -13.24
N ILE A 28 19.19 5.74 -13.83
CA ILE A 28 18.98 4.34 -14.25
C ILE A 28 19.90 3.97 -15.43
N THR A 29 20.04 4.86 -16.41
CA THR A 29 20.86 4.59 -17.62
C THR A 29 22.36 4.53 -17.28
N ASN A 30 22.79 5.25 -16.25
CA ASN A 30 24.18 5.23 -15.78
C ASN A 30 24.53 4.01 -14.92
N VAL A 31 23.56 3.15 -14.58
CA VAL A 31 23.85 1.86 -13.93
C VAL A 31 24.73 1.03 -14.86
N ASN A 32 25.87 0.58 -14.34
CA ASN A 32 26.86 -0.14 -15.12
C ASN A 32 26.21 -1.31 -15.90
N PRO A 33 26.28 -1.32 -17.25
CA PRO A 33 25.62 -2.31 -18.07
C PRO A 33 26.20 -3.72 -17.92
N SER A 34 27.41 -3.87 -17.35
CA SER A 34 28.00 -5.18 -17.07
C SER A 34 27.41 -5.87 -15.84
N LEU A 35 26.65 -5.16 -15.00
CA LEU A 35 25.96 -5.76 -13.87
C LEU A 35 24.80 -6.63 -14.36
N THR A 36 24.61 -7.77 -13.72
CA THR A 36 23.50 -8.70 -14.00
C THR A 36 22.85 -9.18 -12.70
N GLY A 37 21.66 -9.79 -12.82
CA GLY A 37 20.93 -10.37 -11.69
C GLY A 37 20.72 -9.41 -10.52
N ALA A 38 20.97 -9.89 -9.29
CA ALA A 38 20.76 -9.15 -8.06
C ALA A 38 21.63 -7.88 -7.96
N ALA A 39 22.87 -7.91 -8.47
CA ALA A 39 23.75 -6.75 -8.42
C ALA A 39 23.20 -5.59 -9.27
N LYS A 40 22.65 -5.89 -10.44
CA LYS A 40 21.97 -4.88 -11.28
C LYS A 40 20.74 -4.32 -10.58
N GLN A 41 19.92 -5.18 -9.98
CA GLN A 41 18.71 -4.75 -9.25
C GLN A 41 19.05 -3.87 -8.05
N GLN A 42 20.11 -4.18 -7.30
CA GLN A 42 20.57 -3.34 -6.19
C GLN A 42 21.10 -1.99 -6.68
N ALA A 43 21.85 -1.95 -7.77
CA ALA A 43 22.36 -0.70 -8.34
C ALA A 43 21.22 0.21 -8.85
N ILE A 44 20.18 -0.36 -9.49
CA ILE A 44 18.98 0.38 -9.90
C ILE A 44 18.25 0.94 -8.68
N GLN A 45 18.05 0.13 -7.63
CA GLN A 45 17.39 0.59 -6.40
C GLN A 45 18.17 1.73 -5.73
N GLN A 46 19.50 1.64 -5.66
CA GLN A 46 20.34 2.72 -5.12
C GLN A 46 20.26 4.00 -5.96
N ALA A 47 20.26 3.87 -7.30
CA ALA A 47 20.12 5.00 -8.21
C ALA A 47 18.77 5.72 -8.03
N ILE A 48 17.68 4.97 -7.92
CA ILE A 48 16.33 5.52 -7.66
C ILE A 48 16.24 6.14 -6.28
N ALA A 49 16.79 5.50 -5.25
CA ALA A 49 16.82 6.04 -3.89
C ALA A 49 17.58 7.37 -3.83
N GLN A 50 18.74 7.46 -4.49
CA GLN A 50 19.50 8.71 -4.57
C GLN A 50 18.73 9.80 -5.32
N ALA A 51 18.13 9.48 -6.47
CA ALA A 51 17.30 10.41 -7.23
C ALA A 51 16.10 10.90 -6.41
N THR A 52 15.47 10.02 -5.63
CA THR A 52 14.37 10.35 -4.71
C THR A 52 14.81 11.37 -3.68
N THR A 53 15.89 11.11 -2.94
CA THR A 53 16.40 12.02 -1.91
C THR A 53 16.78 13.38 -2.50
N SER A 54 17.47 13.40 -3.65
CA SER A 54 17.84 14.64 -4.34
C SER A 54 16.61 15.44 -4.79
N ALA A 55 15.59 14.76 -5.34
CA ALA A 55 14.37 15.42 -5.78
C ALA A 55 13.57 16.00 -4.61
N ILE A 56 13.45 15.27 -3.49
CA ILE A 56 12.78 15.77 -2.28
C ILE A 56 13.54 16.95 -1.68
N ALA A 57 14.88 16.89 -1.62
CA ALA A 57 15.69 18.00 -1.12
C ALA A 57 15.52 19.28 -1.96
N THR A 58 15.22 19.13 -3.25
CA THR A 58 15.09 20.26 -4.19
C THR A 58 13.66 20.79 -4.29
N TYR A 59 12.68 19.90 -4.35
CA TYR A 59 11.29 20.22 -4.68
C TYR A 59 10.28 19.82 -3.60
N GLY A 60 10.73 19.26 -2.49
CA GLY A 60 9.89 18.79 -1.38
C GLY A 60 9.18 17.46 -1.67
N ALA A 61 8.27 17.09 -0.78
CA ALA A 61 7.56 15.80 -0.83
C ALA A 61 6.73 15.59 -2.11
N ALA A 62 6.30 16.68 -2.78
CA ALA A 62 5.58 16.61 -4.06
C ALA A 62 6.37 15.90 -5.17
N ALA A 63 7.70 15.80 -5.05
CA ALA A 63 8.55 15.08 -6.00
C ALA A 63 8.35 13.56 -5.98
N ILE A 64 7.88 12.97 -4.88
CA ILE A 64 7.86 11.51 -4.67
C ILE A 64 7.05 10.80 -5.76
N SER A 65 5.84 11.30 -6.05
CA SER A 65 4.98 10.73 -7.09
C SER A 65 5.63 10.79 -8.48
N THR A 66 6.29 11.91 -8.79
CA THR A 66 6.98 12.09 -10.08
C THR A 66 8.17 11.14 -10.22
N VAL A 67 8.96 10.95 -9.15
CA VAL A 67 10.07 9.99 -9.15
C VAL A 67 9.59 8.57 -9.35
N ALA A 68 8.54 8.17 -8.62
CA ALA A 68 7.95 6.84 -8.73
C ALA A 68 7.41 6.57 -10.15
N SER A 69 6.68 7.53 -10.72
CA SER A 69 6.15 7.46 -12.09
C SER A 69 7.25 7.36 -13.15
N ALA A 70 8.31 8.16 -13.01
CA ALA A 70 9.47 8.15 -13.90
C ALA A 70 10.20 6.80 -13.88
N ALA A 71 10.37 6.20 -12.70
CA ALA A 71 11.04 4.90 -12.57
C ALA A 71 10.25 3.76 -13.24
N ILE A 72 8.92 3.76 -13.10
CA ILE A 72 8.05 2.81 -13.81
C ILE A 72 8.17 3.00 -15.32
N THR A 73 8.13 4.26 -15.78
CA THR A 73 8.24 4.60 -17.21
C THR A 73 9.61 4.18 -17.79
N ALA A 74 10.67 4.25 -16.97
CA ALA A 74 12.00 3.74 -17.30
C ALA A 74 12.10 2.19 -17.31
N GLY A 75 11.00 1.49 -17.07
CA GLY A 75 10.90 0.03 -17.14
C GLY A 75 11.25 -0.70 -15.84
N VAL A 76 11.33 -0.01 -14.70
CA VAL A 76 11.63 -0.64 -13.42
C VAL A 76 10.36 -1.28 -12.84
N PRO A 77 10.40 -2.55 -12.41
CA PRO A 77 9.23 -3.21 -11.83
C PRO A 77 8.71 -2.49 -10.58
N ALA A 78 7.38 -2.43 -10.43
CA ALA A 78 6.73 -1.66 -9.37
C ALA A 78 7.21 -1.99 -7.96
N ALA A 79 7.38 -3.28 -7.63
CA ALA A 79 7.90 -3.69 -6.33
C ALA A 79 9.32 -3.14 -6.06
N GLN A 80 10.19 -3.06 -7.09
CA GLN A 80 11.53 -2.48 -6.95
C GLN A 80 11.49 -0.96 -6.79
N VAL A 81 10.55 -0.28 -7.48
CA VAL A 81 10.33 1.16 -7.30
C VAL A 81 9.87 1.45 -5.87
N VAL A 82 8.88 0.73 -5.37
CA VAL A 82 8.39 0.89 -3.99
C VAL A 82 9.50 0.66 -2.97
N ALA A 83 10.24 -0.45 -3.11
CA ALA A 83 11.34 -0.81 -2.21
C ALA A 83 12.49 0.23 -2.21
N ALA A 84 12.68 0.98 -3.31
CA ALA A 84 13.68 2.04 -3.40
C ALA A 84 13.16 3.39 -2.88
N VAL A 85 11.97 3.81 -3.33
CA VAL A 85 11.43 5.16 -3.10
C VAL A 85 10.92 5.31 -1.67
N VAL A 86 10.22 4.31 -1.12
CA VAL A 86 9.63 4.41 0.22
C VAL A 86 10.71 4.63 1.29
N PRO A 87 11.75 3.78 1.42
CA PRO A 87 12.79 3.97 2.43
C PRO A 87 13.59 5.26 2.23
N ALA A 88 13.84 5.65 0.97
CA ALA A 88 14.54 6.89 0.66
C ALA A 88 13.75 8.13 1.09
N ALA A 89 12.45 8.18 0.78
CA ALA A 89 11.61 9.33 1.08
C ALA A 89 11.34 9.50 2.58
N VAL A 90 11.06 8.41 3.31
CA VAL A 90 10.87 8.48 4.77
C VAL A 90 12.16 8.80 5.53
N GLY A 91 13.32 8.53 4.93
CA GLY A 91 14.61 8.94 5.46
C GLY A 91 14.86 10.46 5.39
N VAL A 92 14.04 11.21 4.65
CA VAL A 92 14.14 12.67 4.58
C VAL A 92 13.32 13.32 5.69
N SER A 93 14.00 14.14 6.50
CA SER A 93 13.35 14.87 7.60
C SER A 93 12.19 15.73 7.11
N GLY A 94 11.04 15.64 7.79
CA GLY A 94 9.85 16.43 7.48
C GLY A 94 8.91 15.80 6.45
N VAL A 95 9.21 14.61 5.91
CA VAL A 95 8.29 13.87 5.03
C VAL A 95 7.52 12.83 5.86
N PRO A 96 6.19 12.98 6.04
CA PRO A 96 5.40 11.99 6.77
C PRO A 96 5.31 10.66 6.01
N ALA A 97 5.41 9.53 6.72
CA ALA A 97 5.33 8.21 6.11
C ALA A 97 4.00 7.97 5.34
N SER A 98 2.87 8.50 5.83
CA SER A 98 1.59 8.40 5.13
C SER A 98 1.60 9.16 3.79
N VAL A 99 2.25 10.32 3.73
CA VAL A 99 2.40 11.11 2.49
C VAL A 99 3.31 10.40 1.49
N THR A 100 4.40 9.79 1.98
CA THR A 100 5.27 8.94 1.14
C THR A 100 4.49 7.79 0.53
N VAL A 101 3.77 7.04 1.36
CA VAL A 101 2.97 5.89 0.89
C VAL A 101 1.94 6.33 -0.14
N GLU A 102 1.17 7.37 0.14
CA GLU A 102 0.19 7.91 -0.79
C GLU A 102 0.84 8.30 -2.13
N SER A 103 1.90 9.10 -2.08
CA SER A 103 2.58 9.63 -3.26
C SER A 103 3.20 8.52 -4.12
N VAL A 104 3.79 7.49 -3.50
CA VAL A 104 4.35 6.33 -4.21
C VAL A 104 3.25 5.55 -4.91
N VAL A 105 2.12 5.30 -4.24
CA VAL A 105 1.01 4.55 -4.83
C VAL A 105 0.44 5.33 -6.03
N LEU A 106 0.16 6.62 -5.86
CA LEU A 106 -0.37 7.44 -6.94
C LEU A 106 0.60 7.56 -8.12
N GLY A 107 1.90 7.76 -7.85
CA GLY A 107 2.92 7.89 -8.88
C GLY A 107 3.12 6.59 -9.67
N THR A 108 3.18 5.45 -9.00
CA THR A 108 3.36 4.16 -9.69
C THR A 108 2.12 3.74 -10.48
N VAL A 109 0.92 3.87 -9.91
CA VAL A 109 -0.34 3.48 -10.58
C VAL A 109 -0.64 4.40 -11.76
N SER A 110 -0.40 5.71 -11.64
CA SER A 110 -0.59 6.64 -12.77
C SER A 110 0.37 6.36 -13.94
N ALA A 111 1.52 5.75 -13.68
CA ALA A 111 2.45 5.25 -14.70
C ALA A 111 2.08 3.86 -15.26
N GLY A 112 0.94 3.29 -14.86
CA GLY A 112 0.42 2.03 -15.38
C GLY A 112 0.78 0.78 -14.56
N ALA A 113 1.36 0.94 -13.36
CA ALA A 113 1.57 -0.21 -12.47
C ALA A 113 0.24 -0.77 -11.94
N SER A 114 0.23 -2.08 -11.64
CA SER A 114 -0.93 -2.73 -11.00
C SER A 114 -1.14 -2.18 -9.58
N PRO A 115 -2.34 -1.68 -9.24
CA PRO A 115 -2.67 -1.22 -7.89
C PRO A 115 -2.48 -2.30 -6.83
N THR A 116 -2.79 -3.56 -7.16
CA THR A 116 -2.57 -4.71 -6.27
C THR A 116 -1.09 -4.88 -5.95
N ILE A 117 -0.23 -5.03 -6.96
CA ILE A 117 1.23 -5.24 -6.77
C ILE A 117 1.86 -4.09 -5.98
N VAL A 118 1.43 -2.86 -6.26
CA VAL A 118 1.94 -1.66 -5.58
C VAL A 118 1.52 -1.67 -4.10
N ALA A 119 0.26 -1.97 -3.79
CA ALA A 119 -0.21 -2.02 -2.40
C ALA A 119 0.48 -3.13 -1.60
N GLU A 120 0.64 -4.32 -2.17
CA GLU A 120 1.36 -5.46 -1.55
C GLU A 120 2.81 -5.06 -1.25
N ALA A 121 3.50 -4.47 -2.23
CA ALA A 121 4.86 -3.99 -2.06
C ALA A 121 4.96 -2.91 -0.99
N VAL A 122 3.99 -2.00 -0.88
CA VAL A 122 3.96 -0.96 0.15
C VAL A 122 3.79 -1.55 1.54
N ILE A 123 2.89 -2.53 1.71
CA ILE A 123 2.68 -3.20 3.00
C ILE A 123 3.96 -3.95 3.39
N ALA A 124 4.56 -4.70 2.46
CA ALA A 124 5.80 -5.43 2.70
C ALA A 124 6.96 -4.49 3.03
N THR A 125 7.19 -3.44 2.24
CA THR A 125 8.27 -2.46 2.50
C THR A 125 8.01 -1.68 3.78
N GLY A 126 6.77 -1.30 4.07
CA GLY A 126 6.38 -0.61 5.29
C GLY A 126 6.68 -1.41 6.56
N ALA A 127 6.50 -2.74 6.50
CA ALA A 127 6.91 -3.66 7.56
C ALA A 127 8.44 -3.80 7.65
N GLN A 128 9.16 -3.79 6.53
CA GLN A 128 10.63 -3.91 6.51
C GLN A 128 11.34 -2.67 7.08
N VAL A 129 10.75 -1.48 6.95
CA VAL A 129 11.35 -0.22 7.42
C VAL A 129 10.58 0.42 8.57
N ASP A 130 9.75 -0.36 9.26
CA ASP A 130 9.05 0.01 10.49
C ASP A 130 8.23 1.33 10.42
N LEU A 131 7.49 1.57 9.32
CA LEU A 131 6.72 2.81 9.13
C LEU A 131 5.54 3.02 10.08
N GLY A 132 5.20 2.01 10.88
CA GLY A 132 4.01 1.99 11.71
C GLY A 132 2.74 1.70 10.90
N GLN A 133 1.97 0.72 11.35
CA GLN A 133 0.80 0.20 10.64
C GLN A 133 -0.27 1.26 10.35
N ALA A 134 -0.42 2.24 11.25
CA ALA A 134 -1.36 3.34 11.08
C ALA A 134 -0.93 4.29 9.95
N ALA A 135 0.36 4.56 9.79
CA ALA A 135 0.85 5.46 8.74
C ALA A 135 0.71 4.81 7.35
N VAL A 136 1.04 3.52 7.24
CA VAL A 136 0.82 2.73 6.01
C VAL A 136 -0.67 2.70 5.66
N GLY A 137 -1.54 2.37 6.64
CA GLY A 137 -2.99 2.37 6.44
C GLY A 137 -3.53 3.74 6.02
N ASN A 138 -3.11 4.81 6.68
CA ASN A 138 -3.52 6.17 6.32
C ASN A 138 -3.12 6.55 4.90
N GLY A 139 -1.87 6.26 4.49
CA GLY A 139 -1.38 6.55 3.14
C GLY A 139 -2.10 5.72 2.06
N LEU A 140 -2.29 4.42 2.29
CA LEU A 140 -3.05 3.56 1.38
C LEU A 140 -4.51 4.01 1.26
N GLY A 141 -5.13 4.47 2.35
CA GLY A 141 -6.50 4.98 2.35
C GLY A 141 -6.65 6.29 1.58
N ALA A 142 -5.69 7.21 1.74
CA ALA A 142 -5.66 8.45 0.98
C ALA A 142 -5.48 8.18 -0.53
N ALA A 143 -4.52 7.31 -0.87
CA ALA A 143 -4.31 6.89 -2.25
C ALA A 143 -5.54 6.20 -2.85
N ALA A 144 -6.18 5.27 -2.12
CA ALA A 144 -7.38 4.58 -2.61
C ALA A 144 -8.54 5.56 -2.85
N ALA A 145 -8.76 6.52 -1.95
CA ALA A 145 -9.76 7.56 -2.16
C ALA A 145 -9.45 8.40 -3.40
N GLN A 146 -8.19 8.79 -3.60
CA GLN A 146 -7.80 9.60 -4.75
C GLN A 146 -7.88 8.82 -6.07
N LEU A 147 -7.40 7.57 -6.10
CA LEU A 147 -7.54 6.67 -7.25
C LEU A 147 -9.00 6.46 -7.60
N SER A 148 -9.88 6.27 -6.61
CA SER A 148 -11.30 5.99 -6.88
C SER A 148 -12.04 7.11 -7.63
N LYS A 149 -11.52 8.35 -7.60
CA LYS A 149 -12.09 9.49 -8.34
C LYS A 149 -11.87 9.38 -9.85
N THR A 150 -10.80 8.70 -10.28
CA THR A 150 -10.43 8.55 -11.69
C THR A 150 -10.53 7.11 -12.18
N ASN A 151 -10.36 6.14 -11.29
CA ASN A 151 -10.46 4.70 -11.52
C ASN A 151 -10.94 4.00 -10.24
N ALA A 152 -12.25 3.77 -10.14
CA ALA A 152 -12.88 3.12 -8.99
C ALA A 152 -12.34 1.70 -8.72
N ASP A 153 -11.99 0.96 -9.77
CA ASP A 153 -11.46 -0.40 -9.65
C ASP A 153 -10.07 -0.39 -9.01
N ALA A 154 -9.22 0.59 -9.36
CA ALA A 154 -7.89 0.73 -8.76
C ALA A 154 -7.96 1.00 -7.25
N GLY A 155 -8.86 1.91 -6.82
CA GLY A 155 -9.10 2.14 -5.40
C GLY A 155 -9.59 0.88 -4.67
N THR A 156 -10.49 0.13 -5.30
CA THR A 156 -11.04 -1.12 -4.74
C THR A 156 -9.97 -2.20 -4.60
N GLN A 157 -9.07 -2.34 -5.59
CA GLN A 157 -7.94 -3.28 -5.52
C GLN A 157 -7.00 -2.97 -4.35
N VAL A 158 -6.70 -1.69 -4.10
CA VAL A 158 -5.89 -1.28 -2.93
C VAL A 158 -6.62 -1.66 -1.63
N ALA A 159 -7.92 -1.39 -1.53
CA ALA A 159 -8.71 -1.75 -0.35
C ALA A 159 -8.72 -3.26 -0.06
N GLN A 160 -8.83 -4.08 -1.12
CA GLN A 160 -8.80 -5.54 -1.00
C GLN A 160 -7.44 -6.04 -0.50
N VAL A 161 -6.34 -5.48 -0.99
CA VAL A 161 -4.99 -5.83 -0.48
C VAL A 161 -4.86 -5.49 1.01
N VAL A 162 -5.31 -4.30 1.42
CA VAL A 162 -5.30 -3.91 2.85
C VAL A 162 -6.14 -4.86 3.69
N SER A 163 -7.31 -5.28 3.20
CA SER A 163 -8.13 -6.27 3.91
C SER A 163 -7.45 -7.63 4.03
N ASN A 164 -6.80 -8.10 2.97
CA ASN A 164 -6.20 -9.44 2.93
C ASN A 164 -4.86 -9.53 3.69
N GLU A 165 -4.03 -8.50 3.59
CA GLU A 165 -2.64 -8.52 4.08
C GLU A 165 -2.40 -7.57 5.27
N GLY A 166 -3.26 -6.58 5.43
CA GLY A 166 -3.14 -5.59 6.49
C GLY A 166 -3.46 -6.14 7.87
N THR A 167 -2.94 -5.46 8.88
CA THR A 167 -3.36 -5.69 10.28
C THR A 167 -4.68 -4.96 10.55
N THR A 168 -5.37 -5.33 11.62
CA THR A 168 -6.58 -4.62 12.07
C THR A 168 -6.35 -3.11 12.24
N THR A 169 -5.22 -2.70 12.81
CA THR A 169 -4.85 -1.28 12.96
C THR A 169 -4.69 -0.60 11.60
N MET A 170 -4.02 -1.26 10.64
CA MET A 170 -3.87 -0.74 9.28
C MET A 170 -5.25 -0.54 8.62
N GLY A 171 -6.14 -1.52 8.70
CA GLY A 171 -7.49 -1.44 8.12
C GLY A 171 -8.34 -0.31 8.73
N GLN A 172 -8.27 -0.10 10.05
CA GLN A 172 -8.96 1.01 10.71
C GLN A 172 -8.44 2.38 10.26
N SER A 173 -7.11 2.54 10.17
CA SER A 173 -6.47 3.75 9.66
C SER A 173 -6.82 4.00 8.19
N PHE A 174 -6.79 2.94 7.37
CA PHE A 174 -7.23 2.98 5.98
C PHE A 174 -8.66 3.51 5.86
N SER A 175 -9.63 2.89 6.53
CA SER A 175 -11.04 3.28 6.46
C SER A 175 -11.26 4.74 6.88
N THR A 176 -10.60 5.16 7.95
CA THR A 176 -10.66 6.54 8.44
C THR A 176 -10.12 7.50 7.40
N SER A 177 -8.97 7.18 6.80
CA SER A 177 -8.31 8.00 5.80
C SER A 177 -9.09 8.07 4.48
N VAL A 178 -9.68 6.96 4.01
CA VAL A 178 -10.56 6.96 2.83
C VAL A 178 -11.70 7.96 3.02
N THR A 179 -12.36 7.90 4.18
CA THR A 179 -13.48 8.81 4.50
C THR A 179 -13.01 10.25 4.59
N ALA A 180 -11.88 10.50 5.26
CA ALA A 180 -11.32 11.85 5.41
C ALA A 180 -10.92 12.49 4.07
N ASN A 181 -10.54 11.68 3.07
CA ASN A 181 -10.14 12.14 1.75
C ASN A 181 -11.28 12.11 0.70
N GLY A 182 -12.53 11.95 1.16
CA GLY A 182 -13.74 12.03 0.34
C GLY A 182 -14.05 10.76 -0.47
N GLY A 183 -13.46 9.61 -0.10
CA GLY A 183 -13.82 8.31 -0.65
C GLY A 183 -15.17 7.81 -0.14
N SER A 184 -15.74 6.81 -0.80
CA SER A 184 -17.05 6.25 -0.43
C SER A 184 -16.99 5.38 0.83
N GLN A 185 -18.12 5.24 1.52
CA GLN A 185 -18.22 4.34 2.68
C GLN A 185 -17.98 2.88 2.29
N GLN A 186 -18.41 2.46 1.10
CA GLN A 186 -18.17 1.12 0.58
C GLN A 186 -16.66 0.84 0.43
N LEU A 187 -15.91 1.81 -0.12
CA LEU A 187 -14.46 1.71 -0.24
C LEU A 187 -13.78 1.67 1.13
N ALA A 188 -14.22 2.53 2.06
CA ALA A 188 -13.69 2.56 3.42
C ALA A 188 -13.89 1.22 4.15
N GLN A 189 -15.09 0.63 4.02
CA GLN A 189 -15.42 -0.68 4.61
C GLN A 189 -14.72 -1.85 3.92
N ALA A 190 -14.39 -1.74 2.63
CA ALA A 190 -13.68 -2.79 1.93
C ALA A 190 -12.30 -3.09 2.56
N GLY A 191 -11.61 -2.08 3.11
CA GLY A 191 -10.31 -2.25 3.75
C GLY A 191 -10.35 -2.72 5.22
N THR A 192 -11.55 -2.90 5.82
CA THR A 192 -11.70 -3.38 7.21
C THR A 192 -12.24 -4.80 7.30
N GLN A 193 -12.51 -5.44 6.17
CA GLN A 193 -12.92 -6.84 6.16
C GLN A 193 -11.78 -7.69 6.74
N ASN A 194 -12.12 -8.65 7.61
CA ASN A 194 -11.13 -9.49 8.28
C ASN A 194 -10.21 -10.16 7.24
N PRO A 195 -8.89 -10.26 7.50
CA PRO A 195 -7.97 -10.94 6.61
C PRO A 195 -8.44 -12.36 6.40
N ASN A 196 -8.87 -12.64 5.17
CA ASN A 196 -9.10 -14.00 4.74
C ASN A 196 -7.70 -14.56 4.47
N ALA A 197 -7.07 -15.17 5.48
CA ALA A 197 -5.73 -15.71 5.36
C ALA A 197 -5.68 -16.69 4.18
N THR A 198 -5.11 -16.27 3.04
CA THR A 198 -4.89 -17.12 1.85
C THR A 198 -3.58 -17.90 1.94
N GLY A 199 -2.96 -17.94 3.12
CA GLY A 199 -1.72 -18.67 3.36
C GLY A 199 -1.90 -20.18 3.27
N ALA A 200 -1.40 -20.77 2.17
CA ALA A 200 -0.83 -22.10 2.20
C ALA A 200 0.38 -22.11 3.14
N THR A 201 0.13 -22.26 4.44
CA THR A 201 1.13 -22.60 5.44
C THR A 201 0.85 -24.03 5.87
N ASN A 202 1.79 -24.94 5.60
CA ASN A 202 1.69 -26.37 5.92
C ASN A 202 1.06 -26.63 7.30
N GLY A 203 -0.01 -27.43 7.32
CA GLY A 203 -0.37 -28.30 8.44
C GLY A 203 -0.92 -27.64 9.70
N GLY A 204 -2.07 -26.97 9.60
CA GLY A 204 -2.90 -26.62 10.76
C GLY A 204 -4.37 -26.58 10.35
N THR A 205 -5.19 -27.45 10.92
CA THR A 205 -6.59 -27.67 10.57
C THR A 205 -7.42 -26.38 10.62
N ASN A 206 -7.73 -25.79 9.47
CA ASN A 206 -8.81 -24.80 9.35
C ASN A 206 -10.15 -25.55 9.39
N ASN A 207 -10.86 -25.45 10.51
CA ASN A 207 -12.26 -25.85 10.60
C ASN A 207 -13.11 -24.65 11.05
N GLY A 208 -14.06 -24.24 10.19
CA GLY A 208 -15.00 -23.13 10.38
C GLY A 208 -14.46 -21.81 9.82
N ASN A 209 -14.92 -21.25 8.71
CA ASN A 209 -16.33 -21.04 8.38
C ASN A 209 -16.44 -20.79 6.85
N ASN A 210 -16.69 -21.83 6.06
CA ASN A 210 -17.13 -21.67 4.68
C ASN A 210 -18.64 -21.87 4.65
N GLY A 211 -19.39 -20.78 4.55
CA GLY A 211 -20.84 -20.84 4.49
C GLY A 211 -21.52 -19.49 4.45
N THR A 212 -21.95 -19.12 3.25
CA THR A 212 -23.13 -18.27 2.95
C THR A 212 -22.90 -16.76 2.84
N ASN A 213 -22.65 -16.33 1.60
CA ASN A 213 -23.07 -15.02 1.12
C ASN A 213 -24.42 -15.21 0.40
N ASN A 214 -25.55 -14.80 1.00
CA ASN A 214 -26.73 -14.27 0.29
C ASN A 214 -27.84 -13.86 1.27
N GLY A 215 -28.47 -12.70 1.07
CA GLY A 215 -29.88 -12.50 1.46
C GLY A 215 -30.17 -11.47 2.56
N ASN A 216 -30.77 -10.37 2.13
CA ASN A 216 -31.43 -9.31 2.88
C ASN A 216 -32.62 -9.81 3.76
N ASN A 217 -32.99 -9.03 4.79
CA ASN A 217 -34.21 -9.07 5.65
C ASN A 217 -34.21 -9.83 7.00
N ASN A 218 -34.21 -9.03 8.08
CA ASN A 218 -35.21 -8.94 9.18
C ASN A 218 -35.83 -10.21 9.82
N GLN A 219 -35.81 -10.22 11.16
CA GLN A 219 -36.70 -10.88 12.14
C GLN A 219 -36.33 -12.27 12.72
N GLN A 220 -36.48 -12.31 14.05
CA GLN A 220 -36.95 -13.40 14.92
C GLN A 220 -35.97 -14.47 15.47
N GLN A 221 -35.69 -14.29 16.77
CA GLN A 221 -35.86 -15.25 17.88
C GLN A 221 -35.66 -16.76 17.63
N GLY A 222 -34.82 -17.36 18.47
CA GLY A 222 -34.80 -18.81 18.66
C GLY A 222 -33.83 -19.27 19.75
N SER A 223 -34.27 -19.21 21.00
CA SER A 223 -33.68 -19.97 22.12
C SER A 223 -33.99 -21.47 21.94
N GLY A 224 -33.01 -22.36 22.15
CA GLY A 224 -33.25 -23.81 22.18
C GLY A 224 -31.98 -24.64 21.96
N GLY A 225 -31.46 -25.24 23.03
CA GLY A 225 -30.25 -26.07 22.99
C GLY A 225 -30.46 -27.50 22.51
N SER A 226 -29.34 -28.22 22.34
CA SER A 226 -29.22 -29.66 22.65
C SER A 226 -27.76 -30.12 22.57
N THR A 227 -27.21 -30.46 23.74
CA THR A 227 -26.39 -31.63 24.07
C THR A 227 -25.39 -32.18 23.02
N LEU A 228 -24.11 -31.85 23.20
CA LEU A 228 -23.00 -32.72 22.75
C LEU A 228 -22.62 -33.67 23.91
N PRO A 229 -22.53 -35.00 23.70
CA PRO A 229 -22.05 -35.93 24.73
C PRO A 229 -20.52 -35.85 24.91
N PRO A 230 -19.98 -36.03 26.12
CA PRO A 230 -18.54 -35.99 26.35
C PRO A 230 -17.83 -37.25 25.84
N CYS A 231 -16.69 -37.04 25.19
CA CYS A 231 -15.79 -38.08 24.69
C CYS A 231 -15.35 -39.03 25.82
N SER A 232 -15.48 -40.33 25.58
CA SER A 232 -14.97 -41.38 26.46
C SER A 232 -13.53 -41.74 26.06
N ASN A 233 -12.60 -41.34 26.92
CA ASN A 233 -11.25 -41.88 27.15
C ASN A 233 -10.10 -41.51 26.17
N PRO A 234 -8.98 -40.93 26.67
CA PRO A 234 -7.71 -40.88 25.97
C PRO A 234 -6.77 -42.00 26.50
N SER A 235 -6.25 -42.84 25.61
CA SER A 235 -4.97 -43.50 25.87
C SER A 235 -3.86 -42.46 25.65
N CYS A 236 -3.45 -41.79 26.73
CA CYS A 236 -2.23 -40.99 26.81
C CYS A 236 -1.31 -41.61 27.87
N THR A 237 -0.04 -41.79 27.53
CA THR A 237 1.06 -41.71 28.52
C THR A 237 1.47 -40.26 28.66
#